data_AF-A0A504X1S6-F1
#
_entry.id   AF-A0A504X1S6-F1
#
_cell.length_a   1.000
_cell.length_b   1.000
_cell.length_c   1.000
_cell.angle_alpha   90.00
_cell.angle_beta   90.00
_cell.angle_gamma   90.00
#
_symmetry.space_group_name_H-M   'P 1'
#
loop_
_entity.id
_entity.type
_entity.pdbx_description
1 polymer ?
#
loop_
_entity_poly.entity_id
_entity_poly.type
_entity_poly.pdbx_seq_one_letter_code
_entity_poly.pdbx_strand_id
1 'polypeptide(L)'
;MSVAPKAPMPAISSVAAASAAHKTAQQAVGPLKGTVALRRLVDMLLFVGPSGSGKSTVIRRLQRDWPTLFEFSVSHTTRCPRRGEVHGQHYYFVTMEEFQQLVDAGHMIEYSRLCMPETSSSTPPLSKPVGNLYGTSKKALHTVLARNRVVLMDTDLLGAINIRRYCSREVVSTRPVTNEHAADPTTANPSKDSMLPSSPFYAAPVVTRTLRCMIIFIAPPSMQVLEQRLRERKTETEASIQLRMKVNRQWMQWAKENQSFFDHYIVNDNLDLCYAKVREIVRAEVLMVDSTL
;
A
#
# COMPACT_ATOMS: atom_id res chain seq x y z
N MET A 1 37.83 46.87 -37.86
CA MET A 1 37.63 46.12 -36.59
C MET A 1 36.56 45.08 -36.84
N SER A 2 36.92 43.82 -36.63
CA SER A 2 36.33 42.62 -37.26
C SER A 2 35.17 42.04 -36.45
N VAL A 3 34.05 41.74 -37.10
CA VAL A 3 32.95 40.94 -36.57
C VAL A 3 33.19 39.48 -36.97
N ALA A 4 33.39 38.60 -35.99
CA ALA A 4 33.66 37.18 -36.20
C ALA A 4 32.40 36.40 -36.66
N PRO A 5 32.53 35.36 -37.51
CA PRO A 5 31.39 34.57 -37.97
C PRO A 5 30.97 33.53 -36.94
N LYS A 6 29.65 33.30 -36.90
CA LYS A 6 28.95 32.34 -36.03
C LYS A 6 29.27 30.90 -36.47
N ALA A 7 29.70 30.04 -35.54
CA ALA A 7 29.99 28.63 -35.80
C ALA A 7 28.71 27.82 -36.13
N PRO A 8 28.78 26.79 -37.00
CA PRO A 8 27.62 25.96 -37.34
C PRO A 8 27.33 24.91 -36.26
N MET A 9 26.04 24.57 -36.09
CA MET A 9 25.59 23.49 -35.20
C MET A 9 26.06 22.11 -35.70
N PRO A 10 26.39 21.17 -34.80
CA PRO A 10 26.75 19.82 -35.22
C PRO A 10 25.50 19.05 -35.68
N ALA A 11 25.61 18.41 -36.85
CA ALA A 11 24.62 17.50 -37.39
C ALA A 11 24.58 16.19 -36.58
N ILE A 12 23.38 15.72 -36.27
CA ILE A 12 23.14 14.43 -35.62
C ILE A 12 23.29 13.33 -36.68
N SER A 13 24.42 12.62 -36.65
CA SER A 13 24.67 11.45 -37.49
C SER A 13 24.35 10.15 -36.73
N SER A 14 23.30 9.50 -37.25
CA SER A 14 23.10 8.06 -37.39
C SER A 14 22.84 7.17 -36.15
N VAL A 15 21.64 6.59 -36.19
CA VAL A 15 21.03 5.54 -35.37
C VAL A 15 21.80 4.20 -35.40
N ALA A 16 22.88 4.09 -36.19
CA ALA A 16 23.61 2.83 -36.39
C ALA A 16 24.55 2.46 -35.21
N ALA A 17 25.17 3.43 -34.53
CA ALA A 17 26.11 3.15 -33.44
C ALA A 17 25.44 2.58 -32.18
N ALA A 18 24.18 2.94 -31.91
CA ALA A 18 23.42 2.44 -30.77
C ALA A 18 22.98 0.96 -30.94
N SER A 19 22.83 0.49 -32.19
CA SER A 19 22.40 -0.88 -32.48
C SER A 19 23.53 -1.91 -32.27
N ALA A 20 24.77 -1.53 -32.56
CA ALA A 20 25.94 -2.39 -32.33
C ALA A 20 26.27 -2.54 -30.84
N ALA A 21 26.18 -1.47 -30.05
CA ALA A 21 26.37 -1.52 -28.60
C ALA A 21 25.29 -2.36 -27.87
N HIS A 22 24.06 -2.39 -28.40
CA HIS A 22 22.97 -3.20 -27.83
C HIS A 22 23.12 -4.70 -28.11
N LYS A 23 23.71 -5.07 -29.26
CA LYS A 23 24.00 -6.50 -29.59
C LYS A 23 25.18 -7.06 -28.80
N THR A 24 26.21 -6.25 -28.51
CA THR A 24 27.35 -6.70 -27.70
C THR A 24 26.99 -6.84 -26.21
N ALA A 25 26.03 -6.06 -25.70
CA ALA A 25 25.56 -6.16 -24.31
C ALA A 25 24.66 -7.38 -24.04
N GLN A 26 24.13 -8.06 -25.07
CA GLN A 26 23.27 -9.24 -24.92
C GLN A 26 24.02 -10.59 -24.93
N GLN A 27 25.35 -10.59 -25.10
CA GLN A 27 26.15 -11.84 -25.17
C GLN A 27 27.09 -12.09 -23.98
N ALA A 28 26.99 -11.35 -22.88
CA ALA A 28 27.87 -11.53 -21.72
C ALA A 28 27.16 -11.52 -20.36
N VAL A 29 25.99 -12.17 -20.25
CA VAL A 29 25.38 -12.41 -18.93
C VAL A 29 25.06 -13.90 -18.79
N GLY A 30 26.07 -14.66 -18.39
CA GLY A 30 25.84 -15.98 -17.79
C GLY A 30 25.06 -15.83 -16.48
N PRO A 31 24.39 -16.90 -16.01
CA PRO A 31 23.57 -16.83 -14.81
C PRO A 31 24.45 -16.50 -13.60
N LEU A 32 24.24 -15.32 -13.00
CA LEU A 32 24.87 -14.93 -11.74
C LEU A 32 24.37 -15.87 -10.63
N LYS A 33 25.23 -16.81 -10.22
CA LYS A 33 25.06 -17.60 -9.00
C LYS A 33 25.33 -16.69 -7.80
N GLY A 34 24.27 -16.16 -7.21
CA GLY A 34 24.32 -15.44 -5.93
C GLY A 34 22.91 -15.19 -5.43
N THR A 35 22.53 -15.79 -4.31
CA THR A 35 21.25 -15.49 -3.65
C THR A 35 21.40 -14.14 -2.97
N VAL A 36 21.01 -13.08 -3.66
CA VAL A 36 20.95 -11.72 -3.09
C VAL A 36 19.97 -11.73 -1.92
N ALA A 37 20.46 -11.48 -0.70
CA ALA A 37 19.60 -11.24 0.44
C ALA A 37 18.95 -9.86 0.29
N LEU A 38 17.62 -9.82 0.19
CA LEU A 38 16.88 -8.56 0.19
C LEU A 38 16.51 -8.18 1.63
N ARG A 39 17.12 -7.13 2.15
CA ARG A 39 16.71 -6.57 3.44
C ARG A 39 15.54 -5.62 3.25
N ARG A 40 14.43 -5.89 3.94
CA ARG A 40 13.24 -5.02 3.93
C ARG A 40 13.48 -3.77 4.77
N LEU A 41 13.31 -2.60 4.16
CA LEU A 41 13.42 -1.30 4.83
C LEU A 41 12.08 -0.69 5.26
N VAL A 42 10.97 -1.21 4.78
CA VAL A 42 9.64 -0.66 5.04
C VAL A 42 8.67 -1.79 5.33
N ASP A 43 7.89 -1.68 6.40
CA ASP A 43 6.86 -2.64 6.73
C ASP A 43 5.55 -2.35 5.98
N MET A 44 5.26 -1.07 5.76
CA MET A 44 3.99 -0.61 5.20
C MET A 44 4.20 0.52 4.18
N LEU A 45 3.56 0.39 3.01
CA LEU A 45 3.51 1.40 1.96
C LEU A 45 2.06 1.88 1.80
N LEU A 46 1.80 3.10 2.27
CA LEU A 46 0.49 3.73 2.24
C LEU A 46 0.38 4.61 1.00
N PHE A 47 -0.65 4.36 0.19
CA PHE A 47 -1.05 5.27 -0.87
C PHE A 47 -2.19 6.15 -0.36
N VAL A 48 -1.94 7.46 -0.34
CA VAL A 48 -2.88 8.47 0.14
C VAL A 48 -3.31 9.36 -1.00
N GLY A 49 -4.58 9.78 -1.00
CA GLY A 49 -5.09 10.73 -1.97
C GLY A 49 -6.58 10.52 -2.25
N PRO A 50 -7.23 11.44 -2.97
CA PRO A 50 -8.66 11.35 -3.20
C PRO A 50 -9.03 10.13 -4.07
N SER A 51 -10.23 9.58 -3.88
CA SER A 51 -10.75 8.54 -4.77
C SER A 51 -10.78 9.05 -6.21
N GLY A 52 -10.17 8.33 -7.15
CA GLY A 52 -10.01 8.78 -8.54
C GLY A 52 -8.59 9.26 -8.91
N SER A 53 -7.68 9.36 -7.93
CA SER A 53 -6.28 9.72 -8.22
C SER A 53 -5.42 8.58 -8.81
N GLY A 54 -5.93 7.35 -8.86
CA GLY A 54 -5.25 6.22 -9.52
C GLY A 54 -4.49 5.25 -8.60
N LYS A 55 -4.55 5.44 -7.28
CA LYS A 55 -3.89 4.61 -6.25
C LYS A 55 -4.09 3.11 -6.45
N SER A 56 -5.34 2.65 -6.58
CA SER A 56 -5.65 1.23 -6.71
C SER A 56 -5.06 0.60 -7.98
N THR A 57 -4.80 1.39 -9.03
CA THR A 57 -4.12 0.89 -10.24
C THR A 57 -2.61 0.78 -10.03
N VAL A 58 -1.99 1.75 -9.33
CA VAL A 58 -0.58 1.69 -8.92
C VAL A 58 -0.35 0.47 -8.01
N ILE A 59 -1.19 0.28 -7.00
CA ILE A 59 -1.14 -0.86 -6.06
C ILE A 59 -1.22 -2.20 -6.82
N ARG A 60 -2.19 -2.36 -7.73
CA ARG A 60 -2.31 -3.59 -8.53
C ARG A 60 -1.08 -3.87 -9.39
N ARG A 61 -0.47 -2.83 -9.96
CA ARG A 61 0.77 -2.98 -10.72
C ARG A 61 1.94 -3.41 -9.83
N LEU A 62 2.06 -2.84 -8.61
CA LEU A 62 3.07 -3.28 -7.62
C LEU A 62 2.90 -4.76 -7.25
N GLN A 63 1.67 -5.19 -6.97
CA GLN A 63 1.39 -6.60 -6.64
C GLN A 63 1.70 -7.54 -7.81
N ARG A 64 1.47 -7.10 -9.05
CA ARG A 64 1.81 -7.89 -10.24
C ARG A 64 3.32 -7.98 -10.45
N ASP A 65 4.04 -6.88 -10.28
CA ASP A 65 5.47 -6.81 -10.56
C ASP A 65 6.32 -7.44 -9.44
N TRP A 66 5.85 -7.44 -8.17
CA TRP A 66 6.49 -8.14 -7.04
C TRP A 66 5.48 -8.92 -6.16
N PRO A 67 4.94 -10.05 -6.65
CA PRO A 67 3.83 -10.78 -6.01
C PRO A 67 4.20 -11.48 -4.70
N THR A 68 5.49 -11.72 -4.45
CA THR A 68 5.98 -12.32 -3.19
C THR A 68 6.33 -11.28 -2.14
N LEU A 69 6.55 -10.03 -2.55
CA LEU A 69 6.97 -8.94 -1.67
C LEU A 69 5.78 -8.20 -1.08
N PHE A 70 4.81 -7.84 -1.92
CA PHE A 70 3.71 -6.96 -1.56
C PHE A 70 2.39 -7.71 -1.40
N GLU A 71 1.64 -7.32 -0.38
CA GLU A 71 0.26 -7.79 -0.21
C GLU A 71 -0.62 -6.66 0.31
N PHE A 72 -1.82 -6.58 -0.27
CA PHE A 72 -2.78 -5.53 0.06
C PHE A 72 -3.52 -5.86 1.36
N SER A 73 -3.57 -4.89 2.27
CA SER A 73 -4.40 -4.99 3.47
C SER A 73 -5.85 -4.64 3.13
N VAL A 74 -6.76 -5.59 3.33
CA VAL A 74 -8.18 -5.41 3.05
C VAL A 74 -8.86 -4.76 4.25
N SER A 75 -9.31 -3.51 4.08
CA SER A 75 -10.05 -2.75 5.09
C SER A 75 -11.51 -3.23 5.22
N HIS A 76 -12.21 -2.73 6.24
CA HIS A 76 -13.63 -3.01 6.51
C HIS A 76 -14.50 -1.84 6.05
N THR A 77 -15.74 -2.12 5.66
CA THR A 77 -16.75 -1.08 5.43
C THR A 77 -18.16 -1.57 5.73
N THR A 78 -19.03 -0.66 6.17
CA THR A 78 -20.46 -0.92 6.37
C THR A 78 -21.31 -0.65 5.13
N ARG A 79 -20.69 -0.17 4.04
CA ARG A 79 -21.36 -0.01 2.75
C ARG A 79 -21.61 -1.38 2.11
N CYS A 80 -22.75 -1.57 1.46
CA CYS A 80 -22.97 -2.73 0.60
C CYS A 80 -21.94 -2.82 -0.55
N PRO A 81 -21.50 -4.02 -0.96
CA PRO A 81 -20.62 -4.19 -2.12
C PRO A 81 -21.22 -3.57 -3.39
N ARG A 82 -20.39 -2.92 -4.22
CA ARG A 82 -20.76 -2.50 -5.58
C ARG A 82 -20.69 -3.71 -6.52
N ARG A 83 -21.31 -3.59 -7.70
CA ARG A 83 -21.22 -4.62 -8.75
C ARG A 83 -19.75 -4.95 -9.05
N GLY A 84 -19.38 -6.22 -8.88
CA GLY A 84 -18.02 -6.72 -9.10
C GLY A 84 -17.06 -6.60 -7.92
N GLU A 85 -17.45 -5.94 -6.81
CA GLU A 85 -16.66 -5.99 -5.58
C GLU A 85 -16.88 -7.33 -4.86
N VAL A 86 -15.80 -7.88 -4.33
CA VAL A 86 -15.75 -9.19 -3.67
C VAL A 86 -15.33 -9.02 -2.21
N HIS A 87 -16.11 -9.61 -1.30
CA HIS A 87 -15.82 -9.62 0.14
C HIS A 87 -14.47 -10.29 0.42
N GLY A 88 -13.65 -9.68 1.29
CA GLY A 88 -12.32 -10.17 1.64
C GLY A 88 -11.23 -9.92 0.59
N GLN A 89 -11.59 -9.35 -0.57
CA GLN A 89 -10.62 -8.90 -1.58
C GLN A 89 -10.60 -7.38 -1.71
N HIS A 90 -11.78 -6.75 -1.77
CA HIS A 90 -11.90 -5.30 -1.93
C HIS A 90 -12.09 -4.64 -0.57
N TYR A 91 -13.06 -5.14 0.19
CA TYR A 91 -13.30 -4.83 1.59
C TYR A 91 -13.85 -6.06 2.30
N TYR A 92 -13.69 -6.11 3.61
CA TYR A 92 -14.61 -6.86 4.47
C TYR A 92 -15.88 -6.03 4.61
N PHE A 93 -16.90 -6.40 3.84
CA PHE A 93 -18.23 -5.81 3.93
C PHE A 93 -18.94 -6.40 5.14
N VAL A 94 -19.18 -5.57 6.16
CA VAL A 94 -19.71 -5.97 7.47
C VAL A 94 -20.93 -5.12 7.83
N THR A 95 -21.74 -5.57 8.78
CA THR A 95 -22.86 -4.76 9.29
C THR A 95 -22.37 -3.62 10.18
N MET A 96 -23.26 -2.68 10.50
CA MET A 96 -22.95 -1.59 11.42
C MET A 96 -22.63 -2.11 12.83
N GLU A 97 -23.36 -3.13 13.25
CA GLU A 97 -23.21 -3.80 14.54
C GLU A 97 -21.86 -4.53 14.61
N GLU A 98 -21.50 -5.30 13.59
CA GLU A 98 -20.20 -5.99 13.50
C GLU A 98 -19.03 -4.99 13.52
N PHE A 99 -19.16 -3.88 12.78
CA PHE A 99 -18.14 -2.82 12.79
C PHE A 99 -17.99 -2.21 14.18
N GLN A 100 -19.11 -1.92 14.85
CA GLN A 100 -19.09 -1.36 16.20
C GLN A 100 -18.45 -2.31 17.22
N GLN A 101 -18.71 -3.62 17.13
CA GLN A 101 -18.05 -4.62 17.97
C GLN A 101 -16.52 -4.60 17.79
N LEU A 102 -16.01 -4.41 16.57
CA LEU A 102 -14.58 -4.27 16.31
C LEU A 102 -13.99 -3.01 16.96
N VAL A 103 -14.75 -1.91 16.95
CA VAL A 103 -14.36 -0.65 17.59
C VAL A 103 -14.32 -0.83 19.11
N ASP A 104 -15.39 -1.36 19.70
CA ASP A 104 -15.55 -1.51 21.15
C ASP A 104 -14.51 -2.48 21.73
N ALA A 105 -14.16 -3.53 20.99
CA ALA A 105 -13.10 -4.46 21.35
C ALA A 105 -11.68 -3.88 21.15
N GLY A 106 -11.53 -2.64 20.69
CA GLY A 106 -10.24 -2.02 20.43
C GLY A 106 -9.45 -2.70 19.30
N HIS A 107 -10.14 -3.37 18.37
CA HIS A 107 -9.53 -4.09 17.25
C HIS A 107 -9.28 -3.21 16.02
N MET A 108 -9.81 -1.99 16.01
CA MET A 108 -9.59 -1.03 14.92
C MET A 108 -8.31 -0.22 15.13
N ILE A 109 -7.52 -0.06 14.07
CA ILE A 109 -6.36 0.85 14.02
C ILE A 109 -6.87 2.27 13.76
N GLU A 110 -7.74 2.39 12.76
CA GLU A 110 -8.35 3.63 12.33
C GLU A 110 -9.75 3.34 11.78
N TYR A 111 -10.62 4.33 11.85
CA TYR A 111 -11.89 4.32 11.14
C TYR A 111 -12.39 5.76 10.91
N SER A 112 -13.17 5.93 9.85
CA SER A 112 -13.83 7.20 9.53
C SER A 112 -15.25 6.95 9.02
N ARG A 113 -16.13 7.92 9.26
CA ARG A 113 -17.49 7.92 8.69
C ARG A 113 -17.50 8.80 7.46
N LEU A 114 -17.86 8.23 6.32
CA LEU A 114 -18.13 9.00 5.12
C LEU A 114 -19.61 9.37 5.10
N CYS A 115 -19.92 10.63 5.41
CA CYS A 115 -21.28 11.16 5.34
C CYS A 115 -21.82 11.02 3.92
N MET A 116 -23.05 10.53 3.80
CA MET A 116 -23.81 10.53 2.56
C MET A 116 -24.85 11.66 2.63
N PRO A 117 -25.20 12.30 1.51
CA PRO A 117 -26.34 13.21 1.49
C PRO A 117 -27.61 12.44 1.88
N GLU A 118 -28.45 13.09 2.69
CA GLU A 118 -29.80 12.63 3.04
C GLU A 118 -30.55 12.28 1.75
N THR A 119 -30.96 11.02 1.57
CA THR A 119 -31.98 10.70 0.56
C THR A 119 -33.25 11.44 0.96
N SER A 120 -33.89 12.10 0.00
CA SER A 120 -35.10 12.93 0.11
C SER A 120 -36.31 12.21 0.72
N SER A 121 -36.23 11.86 1.99
CA SER A 121 -37.29 11.32 2.81
C SER A 121 -37.58 12.36 3.87
N SER A 122 -38.75 12.98 3.77
CA SER A 122 -39.27 13.92 4.75
C SER A 122 -39.18 13.33 6.17
N THR A 123 -38.48 14.06 7.03
CA THR A 123 -38.30 13.82 8.48
C THR A 123 -37.20 12.81 8.85
N PRO A 124 -35.97 13.26 9.14
CA PRO A 124 -34.94 12.40 9.73
C PRO A 124 -35.25 12.14 11.22
N PRO A 125 -35.11 10.91 11.74
CA PRO A 125 -35.08 10.68 13.18
C PRO A 125 -33.82 11.32 13.77
N LEU A 126 -33.99 12.10 14.83
CA LEU A 126 -32.99 12.97 15.48
C LEU A 126 -31.82 12.22 16.17
N SER A 127 -31.45 11.00 15.77
CA SER A 127 -30.54 10.17 16.57
C SER A 127 -29.60 9.22 15.83
N LYS A 128 -29.54 9.20 14.49
CA LYS A 128 -28.57 8.35 13.78
C LYS A 128 -27.65 9.16 12.86
N PRO A 129 -26.32 9.16 13.10
CA PRO A 129 -25.38 9.72 12.13
C PRO A 129 -25.47 8.94 10.81
N VAL A 130 -25.85 9.63 9.74
CA VAL A 130 -26.03 9.05 8.39
C VAL A 130 -24.67 8.91 7.70
N GLY A 131 -24.38 7.74 7.15
CA GLY A 131 -23.14 7.46 6.40
C GLY A 131 -22.54 6.09 6.67
N ASN A 132 -21.68 5.65 5.75
CA ASN A 132 -21.00 4.36 5.88
C ASN A 132 -19.67 4.54 6.63
N LEU A 133 -19.32 3.57 7.47
CA LEU A 133 -18.03 3.49 8.12
C LEU A 133 -17.03 2.76 7.22
N TYR A 134 -15.78 3.19 7.32
CA TYR A 134 -14.61 2.57 6.71
C TYR A 134 -13.53 2.51 7.77
N GLY A 135 -12.69 1.47 7.75
CA GLY A 135 -11.55 1.42 8.66
C GLY A 135 -10.73 0.15 8.53
N THR A 136 -9.55 0.17 9.13
CA THR A 136 -8.59 -0.93 9.06
C THR A 136 -8.44 -1.57 10.44
N SER A 137 -8.62 -2.89 10.51
CA SER A 137 -8.45 -3.64 11.75
C SER A 137 -6.98 -4.06 11.96
N LYS A 138 -6.61 -4.26 13.23
CA LYS A 138 -5.32 -4.84 13.62
C LYS A 138 -5.11 -6.19 12.92
N LYS A 139 -6.14 -7.04 12.89
CA LYS A 139 -6.08 -8.35 12.23
C LYS A 139 -5.76 -8.25 10.74
N ALA A 140 -6.40 -7.32 10.01
CA ALA A 140 -6.14 -7.13 8.58
C ALA A 140 -4.67 -6.79 8.32
N LEU A 141 -4.11 -5.87 9.10
CA LEU A 141 -2.70 -5.49 9.02
C LEU A 141 -1.75 -6.64 9.40
N HIS A 142 -1.96 -7.22 10.58
CA HIS A 142 -1.07 -8.22 11.17
C HIS A 142 -1.02 -9.54 10.39
N THR A 143 -2.12 -9.89 9.71
CA THR A 143 -2.14 -11.07 8.83
C THR A 143 -1.10 -10.95 7.71
N VAL A 144 -0.95 -9.76 7.14
CA VAL A 144 0.03 -9.51 6.06
C VAL A 144 1.46 -9.47 6.62
N LEU A 145 1.66 -8.79 7.76
CA LEU A 145 2.96 -8.70 8.42
C LEU A 145 3.49 -10.08 8.83
N ALA A 146 2.62 -10.96 9.35
CA ALA A 146 2.98 -12.32 9.76
C ALA A 146 3.45 -13.21 8.59
N ARG A 147 3.01 -12.91 7.36
CA ARG A 147 3.47 -13.58 6.13
C ARG A 147 4.80 -13.03 5.61
N ASN A 148 5.44 -12.15 6.40
CA ASN A 148 6.65 -11.44 6.01
C ASN A 148 6.50 -10.77 4.64
N ARG A 149 5.40 -10.01 4.43
CA ARG A 149 5.13 -9.18 3.23
C ARG A 149 5.02 -7.70 3.57
N VAL A 150 5.39 -6.82 2.64
CA VAL A 150 5.21 -5.38 2.77
C VAL A 150 3.73 -5.09 2.57
N VAL A 151 3.13 -4.41 3.52
CA VAL A 151 1.70 -4.11 3.51
C VAL A 151 1.44 -2.97 2.56
N LEU A 152 0.62 -3.20 1.52
CA LEU A 152 0.08 -2.13 0.68
C LEU A 152 -1.25 -1.67 1.26
N MET A 153 -1.46 -0.36 1.36
CA MET A 153 -2.71 0.23 1.84
C MET A 153 -3.19 1.35 0.92
N ASP A 154 -4.51 1.44 0.74
CA ASP A 154 -5.20 2.55 0.09
C ASP A 154 -6.04 3.25 1.17
N THR A 155 -5.66 4.46 1.57
CA THR A 155 -6.33 5.19 2.66
C THR A 155 -6.48 6.67 2.34
N ASP A 156 -7.43 7.33 2.99
CA ASP A 156 -7.49 8.79 3.03
C ASP A 156 -6.45 9.39 3.99
N LEU A 157 -6.42 10.72 4.05
CA LEU A 157 -5.47 11.47 4.87
C LEU A 157 -5.65 11.20 6.37
N LEU A 158 -6.90 11.10 6.85
CA LEU A 158 -7.17 10.85 8.26
C LEU A 158 -6.70 9.44 8.66
N GLY A 159 -6.99 8.44 7.82
CA GLY A 159 -6.47 7.09 8.01
C GLY A 159 -4.95 7.06 7.98
N ALA A 160 -4.29 7.81 7.09
CA ALA A 160 -2.83 7.90 7.05
C ALA A 160 -2.22 8.47 8.35
N ILE A 161 -2.84 9.52 8.92
CA ILE A 161 -2.43 10.11 10.21
C ILE A 161 -2.56 9.06 11.32
N ASN A 162 -3.70 8.37 11.38
CA ASN A 162 -3.97 7.37 12.42
C ASN A 162 -3.05 6.15 12.30
N ILE A 163 -2.80 5.67 11.07
CA ILE A 163 -1.89 4.55 10.82
C ILE A 163 -0.46 4.95 11.16
N ARG A 164 0.02 6.15 10.77
CA ARG A 164 1.37 6.60 11.16
C ARG A 164 1.51 6.64 12.68
N ARG A 165 0.51 7.18 13.39
CA ARG A 165 0.49 7.18 14.88
C ARG A 165 0.50 5.76 15.45
N TYR A 166 -0.21 4.81 14.84
CA TYR A 166 -0.18 3.41 15.23
C TYR A 166 1.21 2.79 15.04
N CYS A 167 1.84 3.03 13.89
CA CYS A 167 3.17 2.52 13.55
C CYS A 167 4.30 3.08 14.44
N SER A 168 4.15 4.31 14.93
CA SER A 168 5.08 4.93 15.88
C SER A 168 5.01 4.35 17.30
N ARG A 169 4.00 3.53 17.62
CA ARG A 169 3.92 2.80 18.89
C ARG A 169 4.69 1.48 18.77
N GLU A 170 5.16 0.93 19.88
CA GLU A 170 5.71 -0.42 19.88
C GLU A 170 4.60 -1.43 19.51
N VAL A 171 4.85 -2.22 18.47
CA VAL A 171 3.92 -3.23 18.00
C VAL A 171 4.52 -4.62 18.24
N VAL A 172 3.73 -5.50 18.84
CA VAL A 172 4.08 -6.91 19.05
C VAL A 172 4.06 -7.63 17.69
N SER A 173 5.23 -8.10 17.24
CA SER A 173 5.35 -8.93 16.04
C SER A 173 5.74 -10.34 16.45
N THR A 174 4.79 -11.27 16.39
CA THR A 174 5.09 -12.70 16.54
C THR A 174 5.69 -13.20 15.23
N ARG A 175 7.02 -13.27 15.12
CA ARG A 175 7.64 -14.02 14.01
C ARG A 175 7.34 -15.50 14.20
N PRO A 176 6.75 -16.22 13.22
CA PRO A 176 6.77 -17.67 13.26
C PRO A 176 8.21 -18.15 12.99
N VAL A 177 8.72 -19.01 13.88
CA VAL A 177 10.02 -19.67 13.71
C VAL A 177 9.87 -20.71 12.60
N THR A 178 10.53 -20.53 11.47
CA THR A 178 10.76 -21.62 10.51
C THR A 178 11.93 -22.45 11.03
N ASN A 179 11.66 -23.62 11.60
CA ASN A 179 12.69 -24.63 11.79
C ASN A 179 13.05 -25.22 10.41
N GLU A 180 14.15 -24.77 9.81
CA GLU A 180 14.70 -25.34 8.57
C GLU A 180 15.50 -26.64 8.78
N HIS A 181 15.35 -27.31 9.92
CA HIS A 181 15.98 -28.62 10.15
C HIS A 181 14.94 -29.64 10.63
N ALA A 182 14.04 -30.04 9.74
CA ALA A 182 13.42 -31.36 9.81
C ALA A 182 14.24 -32.29 8.92
N ALA A 183 15.26 -32.90 9.52
CA ALA A 183 15.96 -34.02 8.92
C ALA A 183 14.99 -35.21 8.76
N ASP A 184 15.12 -35.85 7.61
CA ASP A 184 14.43 -37.04 7.12
C ASP A 184 14.45 -38.20 8.13
N PRO A 185 13.29 -38.77 8.57
CA PRO A 185 13.28 -39.90 9.48
C PRO A 185 13.04 -41.20 8.70
N THR A 186 14.07 -41.71 8.04
CA THR A 186 14.16 -43.16 7.75
C THR A 186 15.45 -43.70 8.29
N THR A 187 15.45 -44.11 9.56
CA THR A 187 16.13 -45.32 10.07
C THR A 187 15.93 -45.51 11.58
N ALA A 188 15.62 -46.76 11.95
CA ALA A 188 15.89 -47.44 13.22
C ALA A 188 14.96 -47.27 14.46
N ASN A 189 14.06 -48.27 14.59
CA ASN A 189 13.81 -49.21 15.70
C ASN A 189 13.29 -48.75 17.09
N PRO A 190 12.37 -49.52 17.74
CA PRO A 190 11.76 -49.18 19.03
C PRO A 190 12.41 -49.93 20.21
N SER A 191 12.75 -49.21 21.28
CA SER A 191 12.93 -49.81 22.61
C SER A 191 12.67 -48.77 23.72
N LYS A 192 12.22 -49.32 24.84
CA LYS A 192 11.50 -48.71 25.96
C LYS A 192 12.33 -47.76 26.86
N ASP A 193 11.56 -46.96 27.60
CA ASP A 193 11.85 -46.34 28.90
C ASP A 193 12.94 -45.25 28.96
N SER A 194 12.51 -44.00 28.86
CA SER A 194 12.86 -43.01 29.89
C SER A 194 11.95 -41.78 29.84
N MET A 195 11.49 -41.43 31.03
CA MET A 195 10.66 -40.31 31.41
C MET A 195 11.43 -39.00 31.11
N LEU A 196 11.02 -38.24 30.09
CA LEU A 196 11.49 -36.87 29.88
C LEU A 196 10.51 -35.89 30.55
N PRO A 197 10.99 -34.90 31.33
CA PRO A 197 10.11 -33.88 31.88
C PRO A 197 9.51 -33.06 30.75
N SER A 198 8.22 -32.76 30.86
CA SER A 198 7.48 -31.82 30.01
C SER A 198 8.29 -30.54 29.84
N SER A 199 8.81 -30.34 28.63
CA SER A 199 9.52 -29.12 28.23
C SER A 199 8.66 -27.91 28.61
N PRO A 200 9.20 -26.90 29.32
CA PRO A 200 8.47 -25.65 29.49
C PRO A 200 8.25 -25.12 28.07
N PHE A 201 6.99 -24.82 27.72
CA PHE A 201 6.66 -24.06 26.53
C PHE A 201 7.62 -22.87 26.44
N TYR A 202 8.65 -22.99 25.59
CA TYR A 202 9.52 -21.88 25.26
C TYR A 202 8.66 -20.94 24.41
N ALA A 203 7.92 -20.05 25.08
CA ALA A 203 7.28 -18.95 24.41
C ALA A 203 8.41 -18.14 23.77
N ALA A 204 8.51 -18.23 22.44
CA ALA A 204 9.51 -17.48 21.69
C ALA A 204 9.46 -16.00 22.11
N PRO A 205 10.62 -15.33 22.26
CA PRO A 205 10.66 -13.97 22.75
C PRO A 205 9.77 -13.07 21.88
N VAL A 206 8.81 -12.41 22.54
CA VAL A 206 7.93 -11.43 21.90
C VAL A 206 8.78 -10.20 21.59
N VAL A 207 9.18 -10.05 20.33
CA VAL A 207 9.93 -8.87 19.88
C VAL A 207 8.95 -7.73 19.65
N THR A 208 8.99 -6.70 20.50
CA THR A 208 8.33 -5.42 20.22
C THR A 208 9.23 -4.58 19.33
N ARG A 209 8.67 -4.04 18.25
CA ARG A 209 9.36 -3.04 17.42
C ARG A 209 8.35 -2.06 16.84
N THR A 210 8.81 -0.88 16.50
CA THR A 210 8.01 0.07 15.71
C THR A 210 7.88 -0.45 14.26
N LEU A 211 6.76 -0.10 13.63
CA LEU A 211 6.54 -0.41 12.21
C LEU A 211 7.04 0.77 11.37
N ARG A 212 7.87 0.50 10.37
CA ARG A 212 8.31 1.52 9.42
C ARG A 212 7.26 1.68 8.34
N CYS A 213 6.62 2.84 8.32
CA CYS A 213 5.54 3.18 7.42
C CYS A 213 5.98 4.31 6.50
N MET A 214 5.90 4.08 5.20
CA MET A 214 6.14 5.07 4.15
C MET A 214 4.81 5.49 3.52
N ILE A 215 4.63 6.78 3.31
CA ILE A 215 3.41 7.40 2.82
C ILE A 215 3.69 8.09 1.48
N ILE A 216 3.08 7.57 0.41
CA ILE A 216 3.10 8.16 -0.93
C ILE A 216 1.75 8.82 -1.19
N PHE A 217 1.75 10.15 -1.34
CA PHE A 217 0.57 10.88 -1.78
C PHE A 217 0.46 10.84 -3.31
N ILE A 218 -0.69 10.40 -3.82
CA ILE A 218 -1.03 10.40 -5.24
C ILE A 218 -2.11 11.46 -5.47
N ALA A 219 -1.68 12.60 -6.01
CA ALA A 219 -2.54 13.72 -6.39
C ALA A 219 -3.14 13.51 -7.78
N PRO A 220 -4.43 13.84 -8.01
CA PRO A 220 -4.92 14.06 -9.37
C PRO A 220 -4.24 15.31 -9.98
N PRO A 221 -4.20 15.45 -11.32
CA PRO A 221 -3.58 16.60 -11.96
C PRO A 221 -4.36 17.90 -11.71
N SER A 222 -5.67 17.80 -11.51
CA SER A 222 -6.51 18.92 -11.11
C SER A 222 -7.79 18.43 -10.42
N MET A 223 -8.50 19.34 -9.74
CA MET A 223 -9.82 19.04 -9.17
C MET A 223 -10.86 18.75 -10.26
N GLN A 224 -10.76 19.39 -11.42
CA GLN A 224 -11.65 19.16 -12.56
C GLN A 224 -11.50 17.73 -13.10
N VAL A 225 -10.26 17.26 -13.26
CA VAL A 225 -9.99 15.87 -13.70
C VAL A 225 -10.46 14.88 -12.64
N LEU A 226 -10.29 15.17 -11.35
CA LEU A 226 -10.83 14.34 -10.28
C LEU A 226 -12.35 14.21 -10.37
N GLU A 227 -13.06 15.33 -10.54
CA GLU A 227 -14.51 15.36 -10.65
C GLU A 227 -15.01 14.56 -11.85
N GLN A 228 -14.39 14.77 -13.02
CA GLN A 228 -14.71 14.03 -14.23
C GLN A 228 -14.57 12.51 -13.99
N ARG A 229 -13.45 12.06 -13.40
CA ARG A 229 -13.22 10.63 -13.10
C ARG A 229 -14.21 10.05 -12.09
N LEU A 230 -14.76 10.85 -11.18
CA LEU A 230 -15.81 10.41 -10.24
C LEU A 230 -17.15 10.23 -10.97
N ARG A 231 -17.50 11.18 -11.84
CA ARG A 231 -18.74 11.16 -12.64
C ARG A 231 -18.77 10.00 -13.65
N GLU A 232 -17.66 9.75 -14.32
CA GLU A 232 -17.52 8.68 -15.31
C GLU A 232 -17.79 7.27 -14.75
N ARG A 233 -17.61 7.07 -13.43
CA ARG A 233 -17.89 5.79 -12.78
C ARG A 233 -19.37 5.45 -12.70
N LYS A 234 -20.26 6.45 -12.75
CA LYS A 234 -21.74 6.27 -12.66
C LYS A 234 -22.20 5.44 -11.45
N THR A 235 -21.46 5.46 -10.35
CA THR A 235 -21.75 4.70 -9.11
C THR A 235 -22.32 5.57 -7.98
N GLU A 236 -22.44 6.87 -8.19
CA GLU A 236 -22.69 7.87 -7.15
C GLU A 236 -23.70 8.92 -7.64
N THR A 237 -24.44 9.52 -6.72
CA THR A 237 -25.42 10.57 -7.05
C THR A 237 -24.73 11.92 -7.17
N GLU A 238 -25.37 12.89 -7.84
CA GLU A 238 -24.83 14.25 -7.95
C GLU A 238 -24.53 14.86 -6.57
N ALA A 239 -25.46 14.70 -5.63
CA ALA A 239 -25.29 15.22 -4.27
C ALA A 239 -24.09 14.59 -3.55
N SER A 240 -23.83 13.28 -3.73
CA SER A 240 -22.70 12.64 -3.06
C SER A 240 -21.37 13.01 -3.72
N ILE A 241 -21.37 13.22 -5.04
CA ILE A 241 -20.20 13.74 -5.77
C ILE A 241 -19.86 15.15 -5.27
N GLN A 242 -20.83 16.07 -5.16
CA GLN A 242 -20.58 17.43 -4.68
C GLN A 242 -20.02 17.45 -3.26
N LEU A 243 -20.54 16.62 -2.36
CA LEU A 243 -20.02 16.50 -1.00
C LEU A 243 -18.56 16.01 -0.99
N ARG A 244 -18.24 14.97 -1.78
CA ARG A 244 -16.86 14.51 -1.95
C ARG A 244 -15.95 15.60 -2.50
N MET A 245 -16.42 16.35 -3.50
CA MET A 245 -15.63 17.42 -4.10
C MET A 245 -15.32 18.53 -3.10
N LYS A 246 -16.29 18.90 -2.23
CA LYS A 246 -16.07 19.87 -1.15
C LYS A 246 -14.99 19.40 -0.18
N VAL A 247 -15.10 18.17 0.33
CA VAL A 247 -14.12 17.58 1.26
C VAL A 247 -12.75 17.44 0.60
N ASN A 248 -12.70 16.93 -0.64
CA ASN A 248 -11.46 16.75 -1.37
C ASN A 248 -10.74 18.09 -1.66
N ARG A 249 -11.46 19.21 -1.88
CA ARG A 249 -10.80 20.52 -2.04
C ARG A 249 -10.03 20.90 -0.77
N GLN A 250 -10.64 20.74 0.39
CA GLN A 250 -9.98 21.02 1.67
C GLN A 250 -8.78 20.09 1.90
N TRP A 251 -8.94 18.80 1.60
CA TRP A 251 -7.86 17.82 1.73
C TRP A 251 -6.69 18.09 0.79
N MET A 252 -6.97 18.43 -0.47
CA MET A 252 -5.93 18.77 -1.45
C MET A 252 -5.19 20.05 -1.06
N GLN A 253 -5.89 21.05 -0.52
CA GLN A 253 -5.27 22.26 0.00
C GLN A 253 -4.34 21.92 1.18
N TRP A 254 -4.84 21.18 2.17
CA TRP A 254 -4.04 20.75 3.31
C TRP A 254 -2.81 19.94 2.87
N ALA A 255 -2.96 19.00 1.93
CA ALA A 255 -1.87 18.18 1.44
C ALA A 255 -0.79 19.00 0.73
N LYS A 256 -1.18 20.07 0.03
CA LYS A 256 -0.26 20.99 -0.63
C LYS A 256 0.54 21.83 0.38
N GLU A 257 -0.11 22.25 1.47
CA GLU A 257 0.51 23.03 2.56
C GLU A 257 1.39 22.16 3.48
N ASN A 258 1.08 20.86 3.60
CA ASN A 258 1.74 19.94 4.53
C ASN A 258 2.50 18.83 3.78
N GLN A 259 3.22 19.17 2.71
CA GLN A 259 3.92 18.17 1.89
C GLN A 259 4.94 17.33 2.68
N SER A 260 5.56 17.90 3.71
CA SER A 260 6.50 17.20 4.61
C SER A 260 5.86 16.08 5.42
N PHE A 261 4.53 16.01 5.49
CA PHE A 261 3.84 14.86 6.05
C PHE A 261 4.01 13.62 5.16
N PHE A 262 4.17 13.76 3.84
CA PHE A 262 4.34 12.62 2.95
C PHE A 262 5.82 12.35 2.72
N ASP A 263 6.18 11.07 2.67
CA ASP A 263 7.54 10.68 2.28
C ASP A 263 7.74 10.98 0.78
N HIS A 264 6.68 10.82 -0.03
CA HIS A 264 6.67 11.20 -1.45
C HIS A 264 5.35 11.83 -1.86
N TYR A 265 5.40 12.84 -2.72
CA TYR A 265 4.22 13.49 -3.33
C TYR A 265 4.29 13.37 -4.86
N ILE A 266 3.32 12.69 -5.47
CA ILE A 266 3.30 12.40 -6.91
C ILE A 266 2.00 12.90 -7.52
N VAL A 267 2.10 13.75 -8.54
CA VAL A 267 0.97 14.11 -9.40
C VAL A 267 0.79 13.02 -10.46
N ASN A 268 -0.42 12.47 -10.57
CA ASN A 268 -0.78 11.42 -11.52
C ASN A 268 -1.56 11.97 -12.71
N ASP A 269 -0.85 12.67 -13.58
CA ASP A 269 -1.27 13.10 -14.91
C ASP A 269 -1.27 11.91 -15.90
N ASN A 270 -0.20 11.11 -15.88
CA ASN A 270 -0.03 9.91 -16.69
C ASN A 270 0.27 8.70 -15.79
N LEU A 271 -0.54 7.64 -15.95
CA LEU A 271 -0.46 6.45 -15.10
C LEU A 271 0.89 5.71 -15.23
N ASP A 272 1.46 5.63 -16.43
CA ASP A 272 2.71 4.91 -16.66
C ASP A 272 3.90 5.67 -16.07
N LEU A 273 3.94 6.99 -16.21
CA LEU A 273 4.95 7.84 -15.58
C LEU A 273 4.82 7.84 -14.06
N CYS A 274 3.60 7.94 -13.54
CA CYS A 274 3.31 7.85 -12.11
C CYS A 274 3.81 6.50 -11.55
N TYR A 275 3.51 5.40 -12.24
CA TYR A 275 3.95 4.08 -11.83
C TYR A 275 5.47 3.90 -11.92
N ALA A 276 6.13 4.44 -12.96
CA ALA A 276 7.58 4.40 -13.09
C ALA A 276 8.27 5.06 -11.90
N LYS A 277 7.78 6.24 -11.46
CA LYS A 277 8.27 6.94 -10.26
C LYS A 277 8.08 6.11 -8.99
N VAL A 278 6.90 5.53 -8.78
CA VAL A 278 6.64 4.65 -7.63
C VAL A 278 7.59 3.45 -7.62
N ARG A 279 7.87 2.87 -8.78
CA ARG A 279 8.84 1.77 -8.92
C ARG A 279 10.27 2.19 -8.57
N GLU A 280 10.69 3.40 -8.92
CA GLU A 280 11.99 3.95 -8.53
C GLU A 280 12.09 4.09 -7.01
N ILE A 281 11.05 4.66 -6.37
CA ILE A 281 10.96 4.77 -4.89
C ILE A 281 11.04 3.40 -4.23
N VAL A 282 10.28 2.41 -4.72
CA VAL A 282 10.30 1.04 -4.20
C VAL A 282 11.70 0.43 -4.27
N ARG A 283 12.41 0.63 -5.39
CA ARG A 283 13.78 0.11 -5.55
C ARG A 283 14.79 0.79 -4.65
N ALA A 284 14.64 2.10 -4.41
CA ALA A 284 15.57 2.87 -3.61
C ALA A 284 15.36 2.70 -2.10
N GLU A 285 14.11 2.63 -1.66
CA GLU A 285 13.77 2.82 -0.25
C GLU A 285 13.02 1.64 0.39
N VAL A 286 12.42 0.74 -0.40
CA VAL A 286 11.73 -0.44 0.14
C VAL A 286 12.62 -1.68 0.04
N LEU A 287 13.36 -1.79 -1.06
CA LEU A 287 14.30 -2.87 -1.34
C LEU A 287 15.73 -2.42 -1.06
N MET A 288 16.41 -3.07 -0.11
CA MET A 288 17.87 -3.06 -0.10
C MET A 288 18.36 -4.33 -0.80
N VAL A 289 19.10 -4.15 -1.88
CA VAL A 289 19.99 -5.19 -2.42
C VAL A 289 21.21 -5.18 -1.51
N ASP A 290 21.37 -6.20 -0.65
CA ASP A 290 22.66 -6.38 0.02
C ASP A 290 23.65 -6.81 -1.06
N SER A 291 24.46 -5.86 -1.55
CA SER A 291 25.65 -6.12 -2.35
C SER A 291 26.76 -6.69 -1.45
N THR A 292 26.50 -7.85 -0.86
CA THR A 292 27.53 -8.68 -0.25
C THR A 292 27.44 -10.07 -0.86
N LEU A 293 28.20 -10.25 -1.94
CA LEU A 293 28.99 -11.44 -2.27
C LEU A 293 30.10 -11.00 -3.24
#